data_AF-A0A815XUV0-F1
#
_entry.id   AF-A0A815XUV0-F1
#
_cell.length_a   1.000
_cell.length_b   1.000
_cell.length_c   1.000
_cell.angle_alpha   90.00
_cell.angle_beta   90.00
_cell.angle_gamma   90.00
#
_symmetry.space_group_name_H-M   'P 1'
#
loop_
_entity.id
_entity.type
_entity.pdbx_description
1 polymer ?
#
loop_
_entity_poly.entity_id
_entity_poly.type
_entity_poly.pdbx_seq_one_letter_code
_entity_poly.pdbx_strand_id
1 'polypeptide(L)'
;RFTRIEKDRLLSIYKYRCSVIKDYRFSVAHAAYLLGDRCIREITHVWTYLNPDIQKGSFTPDEDAILLQHANKKSSICWSTLAASHLPDRSAVQCRQRYTQLIKFQSTDKTKRTNQKTNSSRQTNYIQWLQKQPIHIQNFLKQFYSKY
;
A
#
# COMPACT_ATOMS: atom_id res chain seq x y z
N ARG A 1 -11.34 3.25 24.10
CA ARG A 1 -11.60 2.42 22.88
C ARG A 1 -12.64 3.12 22.03
N PHE A 2 -12.42 3.27 20.72
CA PHE A 2 -13.40 3.94 19.85
C PHE A 2 -14.65 3.07 19.67
N THR A 3 -15.81 3.58 20.07
CA THR A 3 -17.08 2.84 20.09
C THR A 3 -17.67 2.71 18.69
N ARG A 4 -18.63 1.80 18.52
CA ARG A 4 -19.36 1.64 17.25
C ARG A 4 -20.07 2.93 16.86
N ILE A 5 -20.76 3.57 17.81
CA ILE A 5 -21.50 4.83 17.59
C ILE A 5 -20.55 5.94 17.11
N GLU A 6 -19.36 6.05 17.70
CA GLU A 6 -18.38 7.07 17.29
C GLU A 6 -17.84 6.80 15.88
N LYS A 7 -17.62 5.53 15.50
CA LYS A 7 -17.24 5.15 14.13
C LYS A 7 -18.34 5.48 13.13
N ASP A 8 -19.59 5.19 13.49
CA ASP A 8 -20.74 5.49 12.63
C ASP A 8 -20.89 7.02 12.45
N ARG A 9 -20.69 7.80 13.50
CA ARG A 9 -20.66 9.27 13.43
C ARG A 9 -19.51 9.78 12.55
N LEU A 10 -18.30 9.23 12.67
CA LEU A 10 -17.17 9.56 11.79
C LEU A 10 -17.51 9.36 10.31
N LEU A 11 -18.11 8.23 9.97
CA LEU A 11 -18.53 7.92 8.60
C LEU A 11 -19.61 8.87 8.11
N SER A 12 -20.58 9.23 8.96
CA SER A 12 -21.62 10.20 8.61
C SER A 12 -21.06 11.58 8.33
N ILE A 13 -20.08 12.05 9.13
CA ILE A 13 -19.38 13.32 8.90
C ILE A 13 -18.69 13.30 7.52
N TYR A 14 -17.97 12.23 7.20
CA TYR A 14 -17.31 12.07 5.89
C TYR A 14 -18.31 12.08 4.73
N LYS A 15 -19.35 11.24 4.79
CA LYS A 15 -20.39 11.14 3.76
C LYS A 15 -21.11 12.48 3.51
N TYR A 16 -21.41 13.21 4.58
CA TYR A 16 -22.04 14.53 4.45
C TYR A 16 -21.13 15.52 3.71
N ARG A 17 -19.83 15.56 4.05
CA ARG A 17 -18.86 16.43 3.35
C ARG A 17 -18.72 16.06 1.88
N CYS A 18 -18.62 14.78 1.54
CA CYS A 18 -18.51 14.32 0.15
C CYS A 18 -19.76 14.68 -0.68
N SER A 19 -20.96 14.51 -0.12
CA SER A 19 -22.22 14.71 -0.86
C SER A 19 -22.63 16.19 -0.96
N VAL A 20 -22.49 16.96 0.11
CA VAL A 20 -23.02 18.34 0.19
C VAL A 20 -21.95 19.37 -0.16
N ILE A 21 -20.75 19.22 0.39
CA ILE A 21 -19.68 20.22 0.25
C ILE A 21 -18.79 19.92 -0.97
N LYS A 22 -18.84 18.69 -1.51
CA LYS A 22 -17.93 18.17 -2.56
C LYS A 22 -16.44 18.32 -2.19
N ASP A 23 -16.15 18.41 -0.89
CA ASP A 23 -14.80 18.40 -0.36
C ASP A 23 -14.49 17.02 0.20
N TYR A 24 -13.63 16.30 -0.52
CA TYR A 24 -13.23 14.94 -0.22
C TYR A 24 -12.06 14.87 0.78
N ARG A 25 -11.56 16.03 1.25
CA ARG A 25 -10.52 16.06 2.29
C ARG A 25 -11.14 15.79 3.67
N PHE A 26 -10.78 14.67 4.27
CA PHE A 26 -11.16 14.37 5.65
C PHE A 26 -10.35 15.21 6.65
N SER A 27 -11.00 16.15 7.32
CA SER A 27 -10.39 16.95 8.40
C SER A 27 -10.52 16.24 9.74
N VAL A 28 -9.41 15.68 10.23
CA VAL A 28 -9.34 15.01 11.54
C VAL A 28 -9.67 15.97 12.68
N ALA A 29 -9.20 17.22 12.60
CA ALA A 29 -9.43 18.23 13.64
C ALA A 29 -10.92 18.59 13.76
N HIS A 30 -11.60 18.73 12.63
CA HIS A 30 -13.04 19.01 12.63
C HIS A 30 -13.85 17.80 13.13
N ALA A 31 -13.45 16.59 12.73
CA ALA A 31 -14.06 15.37 13.24
C ALA A 31 -13.85 15.19 14.76
N ALA A 32 -12.68 15.59 15.29
CA ALA A 32 -12.38 15.59 16.73
C ALA A 32 -13.36 16.46 17.51
N TYR A 33 -13.55 17.69 17.04
CA TYR A 33 -14.49 18.63 17.64
C TYR A 33 -15.93 18.09 17.66
N LEU A 34 -16.42 17.58 16.51
CA LEU A 34 -17.79 17.06 16.39
C LEU A 34 -18.06 15.79 17.22
N LEU A 35 -17.02 15.10 17.67
CA LEU A 35 -17.14 13.89 18.50
C LEU A 35 -16.95 14.16 19.99
N GLY A 36 -16.96 15.42 20.41
CA GLY A 36 -16.78 15.81 21.81
C GLY A 36 -15.31 15.76 22.23
N ASP A 37 -14.47 16.51 21.52
CA ASP A 37 -13.04 16.71 21.81
C ASP A 37 -12.22 15.42 21.90
N ARG A 38 -12.51 14.46 21.02
CA ARG A 38 -11.69 13.25 20.90
C ARG A 38 -10.27 13.62 20.46
N CYS A 39 -9.29 12.88 20.97
CA CYS A 39 -7.91 13.13 20.61
C CYS A 39 -7.70 12.93 19.10
N ILE A 40 -7.11 13.93 18.45
CA ILE A 40 -6.77 13.89 17.01
C ILE A 40 -6.01 12.62 16.66
N ARG A 41 -5.07 12.19 17.51
CA ARG A 41 -4.29 10.96 17.30
C ARG A 41 -5.17 9.71 17.27
N GLU A 42 -6.19 9.63 18.11
CA GLU A 42 -7.12 8.49 18.13
C GLU A 42 -7.94 8.46 16.83
N ILE A 43 -8.43 9.60 16.36
CA ILE A 43 -9.20 9.67 15.11
C ILE A 43 -8.31 9.38 13.91
N THR A 44 -7.11 9.93 13.84
CA THR A 44 -6.14 9.59 12.78
C THR A 44 -5.92 8.10 12.73
N HIS A 45 -5.69 7.46 13.88
CA HIS A 45 -5.49 6.02 13.93
C HIS A 45 -6.74 5.26 13.47
N VAL A 46 -7.93 5.63 13.93
CA VAL A 46 -9.20 5.01 13.51
C VAL A 46 -9.45 5.17 12.01
N TRP A 47 -9.19 6.36 11.48
CA TRP A 47 -9.43 6.68 10.07
C TRP A 47 -8.59 5.83 9.12
N THR A 48 -7.38 5.40 9.53
CA THR A 48 -6.50 4.53 8.72
C THR A 48 -7.15 3.20 8.30
N TYR A 49 -8.15 2.72 9.04
CA TYR A 49 -8.88 1.49 8.72
C TYR A 49 -10.39 1.71 8.56
N LEU A 50 -10.92 2.88 8.91
CA LEU A 50 -12.33 3.22 8.75
C LEU A 50 -12.63 3.86 7.40
N ASN A 51 -11.67 4.59 6.80
CA ASN A 51 -11.83 5.30 5.54
C ASN A 51 -12.41 4.37 4.45
N PRO A 52 -13.59 4.69 3.87
CA PRO A 52 -14.18 3.93 2.77
C PRO A 52 -13.30 3.82 1.54
N ASP A 53 -12.43 4.80 1.30
CA ASP A 53 -11.57 4.84 0.10
C ASP A 53 -10.35 3.91 0.24
N ILE A 54 -10.12 3.32 1.42
CA ILE A 54 -9.03 2.38 1.63
C ILE A 54 -9.53 0.96 1.34
N GLN A 55 -8.91 0.28 0.38
CA GLN A 55 -9.21 -1.11 0.05
C GLN A 55 -8.75 -2.05 1.17
N LYS A 56 -9.70 -2.84 1.69
CA LYS A 56 -9.51 -3.77 2.83
C LYS A 56 -9.27 -5.23 2.40
N GLY A 57 -8.91 -5.46 1.14
CA GLY A 57 -8.68 -6.79 0.56
C GLY A 57 -7.21 -7.20 0.49
N SER A 58 -6.96 -8.42 0.01
CA SER A 58 -5.62 -8.92 -0.31
C SER A 58 -4.91 -8.01 -1.31
N PHE A 59 -3.58 -7.92 -1.21
CA PHE A 59 -2.78 -7.28 -2.25
C PHE A 59 -2.79 -8.14 -3.51
N THR A 60 -2.98 -7.49 -4.65
CA THR A 60 -2.89 -8.13 -5.96
C THR A 60 -1.42 -8.29 -6.37
N PRO A 61 -1.12 -9.22 -7.30
CA PRO A 61 0.24 -9.38 -7.82
C PRO A 61 0.81 -8.10 -8.44
N ASP A 62 -0.04 -7.27 -9.06
CA ASP A 62 0.36 -5.99 -9.65
C ASP A 62 0.80 -4.98 -8.58
N GLU A 63 0.05 -4.88 -7.48
CA GLU A 63 0.42 -4.04 -6.34
C GLU A 63 1.73 -4.53 -5.70
N ASP A 64 1.92 -5.85 -5.58
CA ASP A 64 3.16 -6.44 -5.06
C ASP A 64 4.37 -6.09 -5.95
N ALA A 65 4.19 -6.10 -7.28
CA ALA A 65 5.22 -5.70 -8.24
C ALA A 65 5.62 -4.22 -8.05
N ILE A 66 4.65 -3.34 -7.86
CA ILE A 66 4.86 -1.91 -7.61
C ILE A 66 5.66 -1.70 -6.31
N LEU A 67 5.29 -2.41 -5.23
CA LEU A 67 6.00 -2.35 -3.94
C LEU A 67 7.48 -2.76 -4.07
N LEU A 68 7.73 -3.91 -4.71
CA LEU A 68 9.09 -4.43 -4.90
C LEU A 68 9.93 -3.50 -5.79
N GLN A 69 9.33 -2.94 -6.84
CA GLN A 69 10.04 -2.03 -7.73
C GLN A 69 10.42 -0.71 -7.04
N HIS A 70 9.49 -0.12 -6.28
CA HIS A 70 9.77 1.12 -5.54
C HIS A 70 10.90 0.92 -4.53
N ALA A 71 10.91 -0.25 -3.87
CA ALA A 71 11.98 -0.64 -2.95
C ALA A 71 13.34 -0.84 -3.65
N ASN A 72 13.35 -1.35 -4.88
CA ASN A 72 14.58 -1.55 -5.65
C ASN A 72 15.16 -0.24 -6.22
N LYS A 73 14.30 0.76 -6.51
CA LYS A 73 14.71 2.02 -7.12
C LYS A 73 15.34 3.02 -6.15
N LYS A 74 14.99 2.96 -4.85
CA LYS A 74 15.39 3.97 -3.86
C LYS A 74 16.17 3.34 -2.70
N SER A 75 17.25 3.99 -2.29
CA SER A 75 17.99 3.63 -1.07
C SER A 75 17.17 3.85 0.22
N SER A 76 16.20 4.78 0.19
CA SER A 76 15.23 5.03 1.26
C SER A 76 13.81 4.98 0.71
N ILE A 77 12.98 4.10 1.28
CA ILE A 77 11.64 3.82 0.77
C ILE A 77 10.61 4.78 1.40
N CYS A 78 10.17 5.77 0.64
CA CYS A 78 9.07 6.64 1.04
C CYS A 78 7.72 6.00 0.65
N TRP A 79 7.11 5.26 1.58
CA TRP A 79 5.82 4.59 1.39
C TRP A 79 4.65 5.56 1.19
N SER A 80 4.69 6.73 1.83
CA SER A 80 3.65 7.77 1.66
C SER A 80 3.59 8.28 0.24
N THR A 81 4.74 8.52 -0.39
CA THR A 81 4.82 8.93 -1.79
C THR A 81 4.28 7.84 -2.71
N LEU A 82 4.65 6.57 -2.47
CA LEU A 82 4.19 5.44 -3.28
C LEU A 82 2.67 5.26 -3.22
N ALA A 83 2.11 5.29 -2.01
CA ALA A 83 0.67 5.24 -1.80
C ALA A 83 -0.03 6.36 -2.55
N ALA A 84 0.45 7.60 -2.41
CA ALA A 84 -0.16 8.75 -3.07
C ALA A 84 -0.08 8.70 -4.60
N SER A 85 0.99 8.16 -5.19
CA SER A 85 1.22 8.24 -6.64
C SER A 85 0.84 6.99 -7.43
N HIS A 86 0.90 5.81 -6.80
CA HIS A 86 0.75 4.53 -7.51
C HIS A 86 -0.26 3.58 -6.87
N LEU A 87 -0.60 3.76 -5.60
CA LEU A 87 -1.52 2.88 -4.87
C LEU A 87 -2.52 3.71 -4.04
N PRO A 88 -3.37 4.54 -4.68
CA PRO A 88 -4.21 5.51 -3.99
C PRO A 88 -5.19 4.85 -3.00
N ASP A 89 -5.62 3.63 -3.30
CA ASP A 89 -6.55 2.86 -2.46
C ASP A 89 -5.83 2.09 -1.33
N ARG A 90 -4.50 2.22 -1.21
CA ARG A 90 -3.69 1.59 -0.17
C ARG A 90 -2.98 2.64 0.68
N SER A 91 -3.05 2.48 1.99
CA SER A 91 -2.26 3.30 2.91
C SER A 91 -0.77 2.95 2.86
N ALA A 92 0.07 3.94 3.20
CA ALA A 92 1.51 3.75 3.35
C ALA A 92 1.87 2.63 4.36
N VAL A 93 1.04 2.49 5.41
CA VAL A 93 1.22 1.44 6.43
C VAL A 93 0.98 0.05 5.84
N GLN A 94 -0.11 -0.12 5.07
CA GLN A 94 -0.40 -1.38 4.36
C GLN A 94 0.74 -1.73 3.39
N CYS A 95 1.23 -0.76 2.62
CA CYS A 95 2.33 -0.95 1.68
C CYS A 95 3.60 -1.49 2.38
N ARG A 96 4.02 -0.84 3.47
CA ARG A 96 5.19 -1.27 4.26
C ARG A 96 4.99 -2.65 4.88
N GLN A 97 3.80 -2.94 5.42
CA GLN A 97 3.48 -4.24 6.00
C GLN A 97 3.56 -5.35 4.94
N ARG A 98 2.97 -5.13 3.77
CA ARG A 98 2.99 -6.08 2.66
C ARG A 98 4.40 -6.33 2.15
N TYR A 99 5.18 -5.28 1.91
CA TYR A 99 6.59 -5.42 1.51
C TYR A 99 7.40 -6.24 2.52
N THR A 100 7.19 -6.01 3.82
CA THR A 100 7.85 -6.77 4.89
C THR A 100 7.48 -8.26 4.84
N GLN A 101 6.26 -8.61 4.45
CA GLN A 101 5.87 -9.99 4.24
C GLN A 101 6.56 -10.58 3.00
N LEU A 102 6.55 -9.85 1.88
CA LEU A 102 7.19 -10.29 0.63
C LEU A 102 8.67 -10.63 0.81
N ILE A 103 9.43 -9.79 1.53
CA ILE A 103 10.86 -10.05 1.80
C ILE A 103 11.09 -11.23 2.74
N LYS A 104 10.18 -11.50 3.69
CA LYS A 104 10.27 -12.64 4.61
C LYS A 104 10.03 -13.96 3.89
N PHE A 105 9.11 -14.01 2.93
CA PHE A 105 8.92 -15.20 2.09
C PHE A 105 10.13 -15.46 1.17
N GLN A 106 10.78 -14.41 0.67
CA GLN A 106 12.01 -14.54 -0.12
C GLN A 106 13.21 -15.09 0.67
N SER A 107 13.26 -14.89 1.99
CA SER A 107 14.33 -15.44 2.83
C SER A 107 14.08 -16.90 3.25
N THR A 108 12.83 -17.32 3.39
CA THR A 108 12.47 -18.71 3.75
C THR A 108 12.62 -19.70 2.60
N ASP A 109 12.52 -19.25 1.34
CA ASP A 109 12.71 -20.10 0.15
C ASP A 109 14.18 -20.49 -0.13
N LYS A 110 15.15 -19.81 0.52
CA LYS A 110 16.58 -20.13 0.33
C LYS A 110 17.05 -21.37 1.10
N THR A 111 16.31 -21.86 2.09
CA THR A 111 16.76 -22.95 2.97
C THR A 111 16.42 -24.35 2.43
N LYS A 112 15.75 -24.48 1.28
CA LYS A 112 15.39 -25.79 0.67
C LYS A 112 15.89 -26.03 -0.76
N ARG A 113 16.79 -25.20 -1.30
CA ARG A 113 17.47 -25.49 -2.58
C ARG A 113 18.99 -25.46 -2.42
N THR A 114 19.52 -26.68 -2.35
CA THR A 114 20.89 -27.21 -2.38
C THR A 114 21.98 -26.39 -3.09
N ASN A 115 23.19 -26.48 -2.49
CA ASN A 115 24.51 -26.56 -3.15
C ASN A 115 24.53 -26.24 -4.65
N GLN A 116 25.01 -25.05 -5.01
CA GLN A 116 25.96 -24.84 -6.11
C GLN A 116 26.49 -23.39 -6.04
N LYS A 117 27.80 -23.27 -5.82
CA LYS A 117 28.56 -22.04 -6.01
C LYS A 117 28.49 -21.64 -7.49
N THR A 118 28.25 -20.37 -7.80
CA THR A 118 29.13 -19.52 -8.63
C THR A 118 28.69 -18.07 -8.61
N ASN A 119 29.68 -17.17 -8.60
CA ASN A 119 29.58 -15.72 -8.64
C ASN A 119 29.00 -15.22 -9.98
N SER A 120 27.98 -14.35 -9.95
CA SER A 120 27.89 -13.17 -10.84
C SER A 120 26.75 -12.23 -10.43
N SER A 121 27.09 -10.96 -10.22
CA SER A 121 26.31 -9.73 -10.42
C SER A 121 24.82 -9.69 -10.02
N ARG A 122 24.48 -8.68 -9.20
CA ARG A 122 23.17 -8.35 -8.60
C ARG A 122 22.00 -8.06 -9.58
N GLN A 123 22.00 -8.58 -10.81
CA GLN A 123 20.98 -8.30 -11.84
C GLN A 123 20.04 -9.48 -12.17
N THR A 124 20.21 -10.66 -11.57
CA THR A 124 19.55 -11.89 -12.05
C THR A 124 18.15 -12.19 -11.48
N ASN A 125 17.66 -11.44 -10.48
CA ASN A 125 16.38 -11.77 -9.83
C ASN A 125 15.14 -11.22 -10.55
N TYR A 126 15.24 -10.05 -11.20
CA TYR A 126 14.08 -9.41 -11.86
C TYR A 126 13.68 -10.13 -13.15
N ILE A 127 14.66 -10.50 -13.99
CA ILE A 127 14.42 -11.19 -15.26
C ILE A 127 13.79 -12.58 -15.03
N GLN A 128 14.26 -13.31 -14.01
CA GLN A 128 13.67 -14.59 -13.62
C GLN A 128 12.25 -14.47 -13.04
N TRP A 129 11.94 -13.38 -12.35
CA TRP A 129 10.59 -13.13 -11.82
C TRP A 129 9.61 -12.75 -12.95
N LEU A 130 10.02 -11.89 -13.88
CA LEU A 130 9.21 -11.48 -15.04
C LEU A 130 8.78 -12.67 -15.90
N GLN A 131 9.69 -13.61 -16.13
CA GLN A 131 9.43 -14.82 -16.92
C GLN A 131 8.36 -15.73 -16.31
N LYS A 132 8.08 -15.61 -15.01
CA LYS A 132 7.08 -16.42 -14.29
C LYS A 132 5.70 -15.75 -14.22
N GLN A 133 5.57 -14.52 -14.71
CA GLN A 133 4.29 -13.82 -14.71
C GLN A 133 3.48 -14.12 -15.98
N PRO A 134 2.13 -14.09 -15.91
CA PRO A 134 1.25 -14.19 -17.07
C PRO A 134 1.62 -13.21 -18.18
N ILE A 135 1.38 -13.59 -19.44
CA ILE A 135 1.82 -12.84 -20.63
C ILE A 135 1.32 -11.38 -20.64
N HIS A 136 0.13 -11.11 -20.09
CA HIS A 136 -0.44 -9.77 -20.04
C HIS A 136 0.35 -8.84 -19.11
N ILE A 137 0.89 -9.35 -18.00
CA ILE A 137 1.77 -8.62 -17.09
C ILE A 137 3.11 -8.34 -17.77
N GLN A 138 3.66 -9.33 -18.49
CA GLN A 138 4.88 -9.12 -19.27
C GLN A 138 4.68 -8.04 -20.35
N ASN A 139 3.54 -8.04 -21.03
CA ASN A 139 3.22 -7.07 -22.10
C ASN A 139 2.96 -5.67 -21.55
N PHE A 140 2.24 -5.55 -20.43
CA PHE A 140 2.02 -4.28 -19.74
C PHE A 140 3.35 -3.65 -19.34
N LEU A 141 4.24 -4.43 -18.73
CA LEU A 141 5.56 -3.97 -18.33
C LEU A 141 6.40 -3.56 -19.56
N LYS A 142 6.45 -4.38 -20.62
CA LYS A 142 7.17 -4.05 -21.86
C LYS A 142 6.65 -2.77 -22.54
N GLN A 143 5.33 -2.55 -22.59
CA GLN A 143 4.75 -1.32 -23.14
C GLN A 143 5.03 -0.09 -22.27
N PHE A 144 5.00 -0.24 -20.95
CA PHE A 144 5.28 0.85 -20.02
C PHE A 144 6.75 1.30 -20.06
N TYR A 145 7.69 0.36 -20.31
CA TYR A 145 9.13 0.64 -20.40
C TYR A 145 9.62 1.05 -21.79
N SER A 146 8.85 0.94 -22.87
CA SER A 146 9.29 1.45 -24.19
C SER A 146 9.08 2.96 -24.36
N LYS A 147 8.46 3.61 -23.38
CA LYS A 147 8.05 5.02 -23.41
C LYS A 147 8.91 5.94 -22.54
N TYR A 148 9.94 5.41 -21.89
CA TYR A 148 10.93 6.09 -21.04
C TYR A 148 12.28 5.40 -21.15
#